data_AF-A0A7V3HB30-F1
#
_entry.id   AF-A0A7V3HB30-F1
#
_cell.length_a   1.000
_cell.length_b   1.000
_cell.length_c   1.000
_cell.angle_alpha   90.00
_cell.angle_beta   90.00
_cell.angle_gamma   90.00
#
_symmetry.space_group_name_H-M   'P 1'
#
loop_
_entity.id
_entity.type
_entity.pdbx_description
1 polymer ?
#
loop_
_entity_poly.entity_id
_entity_poly.type
_entity_poly.pdbx_seq_one_letter_code
_entity_poly.pdbx_strand_id
1 'polypeptide(L)'
;MKGRLAETLTPFAVALCVGVAALIAPPVALLLLACLGAHALLRCDARDVQLAAFMGPSLAALIVGAFVGLAGAVGVLFVWRLIADTRWSVREAQRLAQNAGRPAEASWKALIHAWAMPLYGLALVAYTAPHMIAGLPLDLPHVPLLVPLIGGVIAVGAVFDWALRRAADWRLGELAPGPALHLLTHHAVFLIAYGLTLDVSAGVVALGAWRLAHAAPIRQASFTAVP
;
A
#
# COMPACT_ATOMS: atom_id res chain seq x y z
N MET A 1 -13.27 -21.45 -0.16
CA MET A 1 -13.44 -20.03 0.21
C MET A 1 -12.60 -19.61 1.42
N LYS A 2 -12.60 -20.36 2.53
CA LYS A 2 -11.87 -20.00 3.77
C LYS A 2 -10.39 -19.66 3.59
N GLY A 3 -9.63 -20.41 2.78
CA GLY A 3 -8.20 -20.15 2.55
C GLY A 3 -7.90 -18.77 1.93
N ARG A 4 -8.70 -18.32 0.96
CA ARG A 4 -8.47 -17.04 0.27
C ARG A 4 -8.78 -15.81 1.13
N LEU A 5 -9.70 -15.93 2.10
CA LEU A 5 -9.98 -14.84 3.04
C LEU A 5 -8.80 -14.59 3.96
N ALA A 6 -8.17 -15.67 4.46
CA ALA A 6 -7.00 -15.57 5.32
C ALA A 6 -5.80 -14.96 4.60
N GLU A 7 -5.60 -15.26 3.31
CA GLU A 7 -4.50 -14.74 2.50
C GLU A 7 -4.51 -13.21 2.37
N THR A 8 -5.67 -12.57 2.35
CA THR A 8 -5.79 -11.10 2.23
C THR A 8 -5.96 -10.40 3.58
N LEU A 9 -6.68 -11.01 4.52
CA LEU A 9 -6.91 -10.40 5.84
C LEU A 9 -5.68 -10.47 6.75
N THR A 10 -4.86 -11.52 6.64
CA THR A 10 -3.67 -11.67 7.50
C THR A 10 -2.65 -10.56 7.23
N PRO A 11 -2.26 -10.25 5.98
CA PRO A 11 -1.39 -9.10 5.72
C PRO A 11 -1.97 -7.77 6.17
N PHE A 12 -3.29 -7.58 6.06
CA PHE A 12 -3.95 -6.37 6.55
C PHE A 12 -3.88 -6.25 8.07
N ALA A 13 -4.16 -7.33 8.82
CA ALA A 13 -4.00 -7.34 10.26
C ALA A 13 -2.54 -7.10 10.69
N VAL A 14 -1.57 -7.73 10.02
CA VAL A 14 -0.14 -7.47 10.26
C VAL A 14 0.19 -6.00 10.03
N ALA A 15 -0.30 -5.40 8.95
CA ALA A 15 -0.10 -3.98 8.65
C ALA A 15 -0.65 -3.07 9.76
N LEU A 16 -1.86 -3.34 10.26
CA LEU A 16 -2.46 -2.57 11.35
C LEU A 16 -1.66 -2.71 12.65
N CYS A 17 -1.29 -3.94 13.03
CA CYS A 17 -0.49 -4.18 14.24
C CYS A 17 0.87 -3.49 14.19
N VAL A 18 1.57 -3.57 13.06
CA VAL A 18 2.88 -2.94 12.87
C VAL A 18 2.76 -1.42 12.79
N GLY A 19 1.70 -0.89 12.18
CA GLY A 19 1.39 0.54 12.17
C GLY A 19 1.11 1.08 13.57
N VAL A 20 0.29 0.38 14.38
CA VAL A 20 0.04 0.75 15.78
C VAL A 20 1.32 0.67 16.62
N ALA A 21 2.14 -0.37 16.40
CA ALA A 21 3.45 -0.46 17.06
C ALA A 21 4.36 0.73 16.70
N ALA A 22 4.28 1.27 15.47
CA ALA A 22 5.06 2.44 15.08
C ALA A 22 4.64 3.71 15.82
N LEU A 23 3.35 3.84 16.17
CA LEU A 23 2.85 4.96 16.98
C LEU A 23 3.33 4.90 18.44
N ILE A 24 3.41 3.70 19.00
CA ILE A 24 3.69 3.49 20.44
C ILE A 24 5.19 3.32 20.69
N ALA A 25 5.88 2.57 19.82
CA ALA A 25 7.27 2.17 19.96
C ALA A 25 7.95 2.02 18.59
N PRO A 26 8.38 3.13 17.95
CA PRO A 26 9.02 3.11 16.64
C PRO A 26 10.17 2.10 16.47
N PRO A 27 11.07 1.89 17.46
CA PRO A 27 12.13 0.87 17.35
C PRO A 27 11.59 -0.56 17.22
N VAL A 28 10.48 -0.87 17.91
CA VAL A 28 9.82 -2.19 17.81
C VAL A 28 9.24 -2.37 16.41
N ALA A 29 8.62 -1.33 15.85
CA ALA A 29 8.06 -1.40 14.50
C ALA A 29 9.15 -1.59 13.43
N LEU A 30 10.31 -0.94 13.58
CA LEU A 30 11.47 -1.18 12.71
C LEU A 30 11.98 -2.62 12.82
N LEU A 31 12.05 -3.18 14.04
CA LEU A 31 12.41 -4.58 14.24
C LEU A 31 11.39 -5.52 13.59
N LEU A 32 10.08 -5.26 13.74
CA LEU A 32 9.03 -6.05 13.10
C LEU A 32 9.13 -5.98 11.56
N LEU A 33 9.38 -4.80 10.99
CA LEU A 33 9.63 -4.65 9.56
C LEU A 33 10.88 -5.42 9.12
N ALA A 34 11.96 -5.38 9.90
CA ALA A 34 13.17 -6.14 9.61
C ALA A 34 12.90 -7.66 9.65
N CYS A 35 12.15 -8.15 10.63
CA CYS A 35 11.72 -9.54 10.71
C CYS A 35 10.85 -9.95 9.52
N LEU A 36 9.88 -9.12 9.12
CA LEU A 36 9.06 -9.35 7.93
C LEU A 36 9.89 -9.34 6.65
N GLY A 37 10.87 -8.43 6.55
CA GLY A 37 11.81 -8.36 5.44
C GLY A 37 12.68 -9.60 5.35
N ALA A 38 13.27 -10.03 6.46
CA ALA A 38 14.05 -11.26 6.53
C ALA A 38 13.19 -12.50 6.19
N HIS A 39 11.95 -12.56 6.71
CA HIS A 39 11.01 -13.62 6.36
C HIS A 39 10.70 -13.66 4.86
N ALA A 40 10.45 -12.49 4.26
CA ALA A 40 10.21 -12.38 2.82
C ALA A 40 11.43 -12.83 2.02
N LEU A 41 12.64 -12.38 2.38
CA LEU A 41 13.87 -12.78 1.71
C LEU A 41 14.15 -14.29 1.80
N LEU A 42 13.82 -14.94 2.92
CA LEU A 42 13.99 -16.38 3.08
C LEU A 42 12.95 -17.20 2.31
N ARG A 43 11.84 -16.59 1.89
CA ARG A 43 10.72 -17.26 1.22
C ARG A 43 10.64 -16.94 -0.27
N CYS A 44 11.18 -15.80 -0.70
CA CYS A 44 11.25 -15.42 -2.11
C CYS A 44 12.45 -16.12 -2.78
N ASP A 45 12.28 -16.52 -4.04
CA ASP A 45 13.39 -16.97 -4.85
C ASP A 45 14.35 -15.80 -5.12
N ALA A 46 15.67 -16.05 -5.02
CA ALA A 46 16.70 -15.02 -5.22
C ALA A 46 16.64 -14.33 -6.60
N ARG A 47 15.96 -14.96 -7.58
CA ARG A 47 15.76 -14.44 -8.94
C ARG A 47 14.78 -13.26 -9.01
N ASP A 48 13.96 -13.05 -7.98
CA ASP A 48 12.92 -12.00 -7.96
C ASP A 48 13.41 -10.65 -7.42
N VAL A 49 14.66 -10.57 -6.93
CA VAL A 49 15.22 -9.31 -6.41
C VAL A 49 15.72 -8.44 -7.57
N GLN A 50 14.84 -7.59 -8.08
CA GLN A 50 15.17 -6.64 -9.14
C GLN A 50 15.88 -5.40 -8.59
N LEU A 51 17.19 -5.50 -8.32
CA LEU A 51 18.02 -4.36 -7.86
C LEU A 51 17.94 -3.16 -8.81
N ALA A 52 17.82 -3.40 -10.12
CA ALA A 52 17.68 -2.36 -11.13
C ALA A 52 16.46 -1.44 -10.88
N ALA A 53 15.39 -1.96 -10.27
CA ALA A 53 14.18 -1.17 -9.97
C ALA A 53 14.44 -0.07 -8.92
N PHE A 54 15.53 -0.17 -8.16
CA PHE A 54 15.94 0.82 -7.16
C PHE A 54 16.90 1.87 -7.74
N MET A 55 17.53 1.64 -8.89
CA MET A 55 18.53 2.55 -9.44
C MET A 55 17.93 3.93 -9.79
N GLY A 56 16.79 3.96 -10.47
CA GLY A 56 16.12 5.21 -10.86
C GLY A 56 15.72 6.08 -9.66
N PRO A 57 14.97 5.53 -8.68
CA PRO A 57 14.59 6.25 -7.45
C PRO A 57 15.79 6.74 -6.65
N SER A 58 16.83 5.90 -6.50
CA SER A 58 18.05 6.28 -5.80
C SER A 58 18.79 7.41 -6.52
N LEU A 59 18.93 7.34 -7.84
CA LEU A 59 19.54 8.41 -8.63
C LEU A 59 18.74 9.71 -8.53
N ALA A 60 17.41 9.65 -8.64
CA ALA A 60 16.55 10.81 -8.49
C ALA A 60 16.67 11.44 -7.09
N ALA A 61 16.70 10.61 -6.03
CA ALA A 61 16.90 11.06 -4.66
C ALA A 61 18.28 11.69 -4.45
N LEU A 62 19.33 11.14 -5.06
CA LEU A 62 20.68 11.72 -5.03
C LEU A 62 20.75 13.07 -5.75
N ILE A 63 20.14 13.18 -6.93
CA ILE A 63 20.09 14.44 -7.69
C ILE A 63 19.34 15.50 -6.89
N VAL A 64 18.10 15.21 -6.46
CA VAL A 64 17.31 16.17 -5.67
C VAL A 64 18.00 16.49 -4.35
N GLY A 65 18.61 15.49 -3.70
CA GLY A 65 19.39 15.67 -2.48
C GLY A 65 20.57 16.62 -2.64
N ALA A 66 21.25 16.59 -3.78
CA ALA A 66 22.36 17.49 -4.09
C ALA A 66 21.91 18.95 -4.28
N PHE A 67 20.70 19.18 -4.78
CA PHE A 67 20.19 20.53 -5.07
C PHE A 67 19.30 21.13 -3.96
N VAL A 68 18.52 20.29 -3.27
CA VAL A 68 17.46 20.71 -2.32
C VAL A 68 17.74 20.18 -0.90
N GLY A 69 18.74 19.32 -0.74
CA GLY A 69 19.12 18.75 0.55
C GLY A 69 18.38 17.46 0.91
N LEU A 70 18.67 16.92 2.10
CA LEU A 70 18.18 15.62 2.56
C LEU A 70 16.64 15.52 2.55
N ALA A 71 15.95 16.59 2.91
CA ALA A 71 14.49 16.63 2.98
C ALA A 71 13.83 16.35 1.61
N GLY A 72 14.37 16.95 0.54
CA GLY A 72 13.93 16.71 -0.83
C GLY A 72 14.24 15.28 -1.29
N ALA A 73 15.40 14.73 -0.92
CA ALA A 73 15.75 13.33 -1.22
C ALA A 73 14.75 12.34 -0.58
N VAL A 74 14.40 12.56 0.69
CA VAL A 74 13.38 11.78 1.40
C VAL A 74 12.01 11.92 0.73
N GLY A 75 11.65 13.13 0.30
CA GLY A 75 10.42 13.40 -0.46
C GLY A 75 10.32 12.58 -1.75
N VAL A 76 11.42 12.48 -2.52
CA VAL A 76 11.48 11.65 -3.74
C VAL A 76 11.25 10.17 -3.40
N LEU A 77 11.94 9.65 -2.39
CA LEU A 77 11.80 8.25 -1.97
C LEU A 77 10.39 7.95 -1.47
N PHE A 78 9.77 8.88 -0.74
CA PHE A 78 8.39 8.79 -0.28
C PHE A 78 7.41 8.67 -1.46
N VAL A 79 7.48 9.60 -2.42
CA VAL A 79 6.61 9.59 -3.62
C VAL A 79 6.83 8.32 -4.43
N TRP A 80 8.09 7.93 -4.66
CA TRP A 80 8.39 6.69 -5.35
C TRP A 80 7.77 5.49 -4.64
N ARG A 81 7.91 5.40 -3.31
CA ARG A 81 7.40 4.27 -2.53
C ARG A 81 5.89 4.16 -2.67
N LEU A 82 5.16 5.27 -2.56
CA LEU A 82 3.71 5.33 -2.74
C LEU A 82 3.28 4.84 -4.14
N ILE A 83 3.98 5.29 -5.18
CA ILE A 83 3.71 4.86 -6.57
C ILE A 83 4.02 3.36 -6.74
N ALA A 84 5.14 2.88 -6.19
CA ALA A 84 5.55 1.50 -6.30
C ALA A 84 4.55 0.55 -5.62
N ASP A 85 4.09 0.90 -4.41
CA ASP A 85 3.13 0.09 -3.66
C ASP A 85 1.74 0.11 -4.32
N THR A 86 1.31 1.25 -4.87
CA THR A 86 0.06 1.35 -5.64
C THR A 86 0.12 0.52 -6.93
N ARG A 87 1.21 0.61 -7.70
CA ARG A 87 1.42 -0.19 -8.93
C ARG A 87 1.47 -1.68 -8.63
N TRP A 88 2.10 -2.07 -7.54
CA TRP A 88 2.09 -3.46 -7.10
C TRP A 88 0.67 -3.91 -6.78
N SER A 89 -0.07 -3.16 -5.96
CA SER A 89 -1.45 -3.50 -5.57
C SER A 89 -2.39 -3.62 -6.78
N VAL A 90 -2.29 -2.70 -7.75
CA VAL A 90 -3.07 -2.76 -9.00
C VAL A 90 -2.74 -4.02 -9.80
N ARG A 91 -1.44 -4.34 -9.97
CA ARG A 91 -1.03 -5.57 -10.67
C ARG A 91 -1.51 -6.84 -9.96
N GLU A 92 -1.53 -6.82 -8.63
CA GLU A 92 -2.04 -7.93 -7.84
C GLU A 92 -3.56 -8.07 -8.00
N ALA A 93 -4.32 -6.98 -7.99
CA ALA A 93 -5.75 -6.99 -8.32
C ALA A 93 -6.01 -7.54 -9.73
N GLN A 94 -5.19 -7.15 -10.73
CA GLN A 94 -5.27 -7.68 -12.10
C GLN A 94 -5.06 -9.19 -12.14
N ARG A 95 -4.00 -9.67 -11.48
CA ARG A 95 -3.67 -11.09 -11.37
C ARG A 95 -4.81 -11.88 -10.72
N LEU A 96 -5.36 -11.37 -9.62
CA LEU A 96 -6.48 -11.99 -8.91
C LEU A 96 -7.76 -12.02 -9.76
N ALA A 97 -8.04 -10.95 -10.51
CA ALA A 97 -9.18 -10.88 -11.43
C ALA A 97 -9.03 -11.86 -12.62
N GLN A 98 -7.84 -11.95 -13.20
CA GLN A 98 -7.53 -12.93 -14.25
C GLN A 98 -7.71 -14.37 -13.74
N ASN A 99 -7.18 -14.68 -12.56
CA ASN A 99 -7.32 -15.98 -11.91
C ASN A 99 -8.77 -16.31 -11.52
N ALA A 100 -9.62 -15.29 -11.35
CA ALA A 100 -11.05 -15.45 -11.11
C ALA A 100 -11.88 -15.54 -12.40
N GLY A 101 -11.25 -15.51 -13.59
CA GLY A 101 -11.95 -15.54 -14.87
C GLY A 101 -12.70 -14.25 -15.20
N ARG A 102 -12.34 -13.11 -14.59
CA ARG A 102 -12.99 -11.80 -14.74
C ARG A 102 -12.02 -10.77 -15.36
N PRO A 103 -11.57 -10.96 -16.62
CA PRO A 103 -10.56 -10.08 -17.24
C PRO A 103 -11.03 -8.63 -17.43
N ALA A 104 -12.34 -8.38 -17.52
CA ALA A 104 -12.90 -7.03 -17.58
C ALA A 104 -12.56 -6.20 -16.31
N GLU A 105 -12.49 -6.86 -15.15
CA GLU A 105 -12.10 -6.24 -13.88
C GLU A 105 -10.60 -5.98 -13.77
N ALA A 106 -9.78 -6.62 -14.61
CA ALA A 106 -8.34 -6.35 -14.70
C ALA A 106 -8.00 -5.15 -15.60
N SER A 107 -9.00 -4.55 -16.25
CA SER A 107 -8.78 -3.42 -17.15
C SER A 107 -8.33 -2.17 -16.38
N TRP A 108 -7.52 -1.33 -17.04
CA TRP A 108 -7.09 -0.05 -16.46
C TRP A 108 -8.27 0.82 -16.01
N LYS A 109 -9.34 0.87 -16.82
CA LYS A 109 -10.56 1.61 -16.50
C LYS A 109 -11.24 1.10 -15.22
N ALA A 110 -11.24 -0.21 -15.01
CA ALA A 110 -11.82 -0.82 -13.81
C ALA A 110 -10.98 -0.58 -12.54
N LEU A 111 -9.67 -0.31 -12.68
CA LEU A 111 -8.74 -0.19 -11.55
C LEU A 111 -8.26 1.24 -11.26
N ILE A 112 -8.67 2.22 -12.07
CA ILE A 112 -8.22 3.60 -11.89
C ILE A 112 -8.60 4.18 -10.51
N HIS A 113 -9.71 3.72 -9.92
CA HIS A 113 -10.12 4.13 -8.58
C HIS A 113 -9.08 3.78 -7.51
N ALA A 114 -8.27 2.73 -7.71
CA ALA A 114 -7.23 2.32 -6.77
C ALA A 114 -6.13 3.37 -6.61
N TRP A 115 -5.99 4.31 -7.56
CA TRP A 115 -5.06 5.43 -7.48
C TRP A 115 -5.60 6.63 -6.70
N ALA A 116 -6.91 6.72 -6.52
CA ALA A 116 -7.52 7.93 -5.97
C ALA A 116 -7.12 8.16 -4.49
N MET A 117 -7.14 7.11 -3.66
CA MET A 117 -6.73 7.20 -2.25
C MET A 117 -5.23 7.51 -2.05
N PRO A 118 -4.29 6.82 -2.73
CA PRO A 118 -2.87 7.20 -2.69
C PRO A 118 -2.61 8.66 -3.10
N LEU A 119 -3.25 9.14 -4.17
CA LEU A 119 -3.06 10.51 -4.64
C LEU A 119 -3.66 11.54 -3.68
N TYR A 120 -4.84 11.26 -3.11
CA TYR A 120 -5.41 12.06 -2.03
C TYR A 120 -4.46 12.12 -0.83
N GLY A 121 -3.93 10.96 -0.40
CA GLY A 121 -2.97 10.87 0.70
C GLY A 121 -1.72 11.71 0.46
N LEU A 122 -1.13 11.61 -0.74
CA LEU A 122 0.02 12.43 -1.12
C LEU A 122 -0.30 13.94 -1.07
N ALA A 123 -1.46 14.34 -1.59
CA ALA A 123 -1.91 15.74 -1.53
C ALA A 123 -2.12 16.23 -0.09
N LEU A 124 -2.65 15.37 0.79
CA LEU A 124 -2.85 15.71 2.19
C LEU A 124 -1.52 15.87 2.94
N VAL A 125 -0.54 14.98 2.69
CA VAL A 125 0.82 15.12 3.24
C VAL A 125 1.49 16.39 2.72
N ALA A 126 1.39 16.69 1.43
CA ALA A 126 1.95 17.92 0.86
C ALA A 126 1.29 19.20 1.42
N TYR A 127 -0.02 19.16 1.69
CA TYR A 127 -0.74 20.27 2.30
C TYR A 127 -0.40 20.45 3.79
N THR A 128 -0.33 19.37 4.55
CA THR A 128 0.00 19.43 5.98
C THR A 128 1.48 19.72 6.25
N ALA A 129 2.33 19.55 5.22
CA ALA A 129 3.76 19.82 5.24
C ALA A 129 4.45 19.30 6.52
N PRO A 130 4.33 17.98 6.83
CA PRO A 130 5.00 17.44 7.98
C PRO A 130 6.51 17.60 7.78
N HIS A 131 7.15 18.30 8.70
CA HIS A 131 8.59 18.56 8.66
C HIS A 131 9.42 17.29 8.91
N MET A 132 8.80 16.20 9.37
CA MET A 132 9.45 14.93 9.69
C MET A 132 8.61 13.72 9.27
N ILE A 133 9.27 12.69 8.74
CA ILE A 133 8.76 11.31 8.59
C ILE A 133 9.80 10.35 9.15
N ALA A 134 9.39 9.51 10.10
CA ALA A 134 10.24 8.50 10.74
C ALA A 134 11.56 9.07 11.31
N GLY A 135 11.53 10.31 11.82
CA GLY A 135 12.72 10.98 12.34
C GLY A 135 13.64 11.60 11.28
N LEU A 136 13.26 11.57 10.00
CA LEU A 136 13.98 12.20 8.90
C LEU A 136 13.21 13.42 8.39
N PRO A 137 13.89 14.47 7.93
CA PRO A 137 13.22 15.63 7.37
C PRO A 137 12.49 15.21 6.09
N LEU A 138 11.25 15.66 5.92
CA LEU A 138 10.49 15.51 4.69
C LEU A 138 10.22 16.89 4.12
N ASP A 139 10.51 17.08 2.84
CA ASP A 139 10.06 18.24 2.10
C ASP A 139 9.29 17.78 0.85
N LEU A 140 8.06 18.27 0.72
CA LEU A 140 7.20 18.08 -0.44
C LEU A 140 6.72 19.45 -0.91
N PRO A 141 6.57 19.68 -2.22
CA PRO A 141 6.01 20.92 -2.73
C PRO A 141 4.65 21.19 -2.10
N HIS A 142 4.54 22.27 -1.33
CA HIS A 142 3.31 22.61 -0.63
C HIS A 142 2.19 22.90 -1.64
N VAL A 143 1.03 22.28 -1.41
CA VAL A 143 -0.15 22.47 -2.25
C VAL A 143 -1.22 23.26 -1.49
N PRO A 144 -2.03 24.11 -2.16
CA PRO A 144 -3.10 24.84 -1.48
C PRO A 144 -4.21 23.89 -1.02
N LEU A 145 -4.95 24.27 0.03
CA LEU A 145 -6.04 23.49 0.65
C LEU A 145 -7.06 22.91 -0.36
N LEU A 146 -7.30 23.62 -1.45
CA LEU A 146 -8.25 23.18 -2.47
C LEU A 146 -7.84 21.83 -3.12
N VAL A 147 -6.54 21.55 -3.21
CA VAL A 147 -6.02 20.31 -3.83
C VAL A 147 -6.42 19.06 -3.05
N PRO A 148 -6.09 18.90 -1.75
CA PRO A 148 -6.56 17.74 -0.98
C PRO A 148 -8.08 17.71 -0.80
N LEU A 149 -8.77 18.87 -0.78
CA LEU A 149 -10.23 18.90 -0.72
C LEU A 149 -10.86 18.25 -1.96
N ILE A 150 -10.46 18.69 -3.15
CA ILE A 150 -10.93 18.11 -4.42
C ILE A 150 -10.48 16.64 -4.52
N GLY A 151 -9.23 16.36 -4.18
CA GLY A 151 -8.68 14.99 -4.18
C GLY A 151 -9.47 14.06 -3.27
N GLY A 152 -9.89 14.53 -2.10
CA GLY A 152 -10.72 13.78 -1.14
C GLY A 152 -12.11 13.47 -1.70
N VAL A 153 -12.78 14.47 -2.30
CA VAL A 153 -14.08 14.27 -2.96
C VAL A 153 -13.97 13.24 -4.09
N ILE A 154 -12.95 13.35 -4.93
CA ILE A 154 -12.69 12.39 -6.02
C ILE A 154 -12.41 10.99 -5.45
N ALA A 155 -11.59 10.88 -4.42
CA ALA A 155 -11.24 9.60 -3.81
C ALA A 155 -12.46 8.92 -3.17
N VAL A 156 -13.27 9.65 -2.42
CA VAL A 156 -14.52 9.12 -1.83
C VAL A 156 -15.48 8.71 -2.93
N GLY A 157 -15.70 9.55 -3.94
CA GLY A 157 -16.58 9.24 -5.06
C GLY A 157 -16.16 7.98 -5.84
N ALA A 158 -14.86 7.85 -6.13
CA ALA A 158 -14.31 6.70 -6.84
C ALA A 158 -14.42 5.39 -6.04
N VAL A 159 -14.15 5.44 -4.72
CA VAL A 159 -14.30 4.28 -3.84
C VAL A 159 -15.76 3.90 -3.67
N PHE A 160 -16.66 4.90 -3.58
CA PHE A 160 -18.09 4.66 -3.44
C PHE A 160 -18.69 4.05 -4.71
N ASP A 161 -18.39 4.58 -5.90
CA ASP A 161 -18.80 3.99 -7.19
C ASP A 161 -18.29 2.54 -7.32
N TRP A 162 -17.01 2.30 -7.00
CA TRP A 162 -16.45 0.96 -6.98
C TRP A 162 -17.20 0.03 -5.99
N ALA A 163 -17.45 0.48 -4.76
CA ALA A 163 -18.14 -0.30 -3.74
C ALA A 163 -19.58 -0.65 -4.14
N LEU A 164 -20.30 0.28 -4.77
CA LEU A 164 -21.65 0.02 -5.30
C LEU A 164 -21.63 -1.06 -6.38
N ARG A 165 -20.66 -1.04 -7.30
CA ARG A 165 -20.51 -2.09 -8.32
C ARG A 165 -20.25 -3.44 -7.69
N ARG A 166 -19.37 -3.52 -6.67
CA ARG A 166 -19.12 -4.76 -5.92
C ARG A 166 -20.34 -5.25 -5.15
N ALA A 167 -21.15 -4.34 -4.59
CA ALA A 167 -22.40 -4.70 -3.93
C ALA A 167 -23.44 -5.25 -4.93
N ALA A 168 -23.51 -4.67 -6.13
CA ALA A 168 -24.33 -5.19 -7.22
C ALA A 168 -23.86 -6.59 -7.66
N ASP A 169 -22.56 -6.77 -7.89
CA ASP A 169 -21.99 -8.08 -8.25
C ASP A 169 -22.25 -9.12 -7.16
N TRP A 170 -22.17 -8.73 -5.88
CA TRP A 170 -22.49 -9.60 -4.75
C TRP A 170 -23.95 -10.04 -4.76
N ARG A 171 -24.87 -9.09 -4.98
CA ARG A 171 -26.30 -9.36 -5.07
C ARG A 171 -26.64 -10.29 -6.25
N LEU A 172 -25.89 -10.18 -7.35
CA LEU A 172 -26.05 -11.04 -8.54
C LEU A 172 -25.34 -12.40 -8.41
N GLY A 173 -24.59 -12.65 -7.34
CA GLY A 173 -23.79 -13.87 -7.18
C GLY A 173 -22.56 -13.91 -8.10
N GLU A 174 -22.18 -12.77 -8.66
CA GLU A 174 -21.11 -12.61 -9.64
C GLU A 174 -19.80 -12.10 -9.04
N LEU A 175 -19.81 -11.68 -7.78
CA LEU A 175 -18.64 -11.11 -7.11
C LEU A 175 -17.45 -12.07 -7.13
N ALA A 176 -16.32 -11.61 -7.65
CA ALA A 176 -15.03 -12.24 -7.45
C ALA A 176 -14.44 -11.82 -6.09
N PRO A 177 -14.51 -12.64 -5.03
CA PRO A 177 -14.20 -12.20 -3.67
C PRO A 177 -12.72 -11.87 -3.46
N GLY A 178 -11.82 -12.56 -4.17
CA GLY A 178 -10.36 -12.33 -4.08
C GLY A 178 -9.95 -10.91 -4.46
N PRO A 179 -10.14 -10.47 -5.72
CA PRO A 179 -9.78 -9.12 -6.14
C PRO A 179 -10.57 -8.04 -5.38
N ALA A 180 -11.85 -8.30 -5.06
CA ALA A 180 -12.67 -7.35 -4.30
C ALA A 180 -12.13 -7.13 -2.88
N LEU A 181 -11.76 -8.19 -2.16
CA LEU A 181 -11.19 -8.10 -0.82
C LEU A 181 -9.80 -7.45 -0.83
N HIS A 182 -8.96 -7.80 -1.81
CA HIS A 182 -7.65 -7.17 -1.99
C HIS A 182 -7.80 -5.66 -2.16
N LEU A 183 -8.64 -5.22 -3.10
CA LEU A 183 -8.92 -3.81 -3.31
C LEU A 183 -9.55 -3.15 -2.09
N LEU A 184 -10.42 -3.83 -1.34
CA LEU A 184 -10.96 -3.28 -0.09
C LEU A 184 -9.82 -3.00 0.91
N THR A 185 -8.93 -3.97 1.13
CA THR A 185 -7.78 -3.79 2.04
C THR A 185 -6.80 -2.73 1.55
N HIS A 186 -6.64 -2.58 0.23
CA HIS A 186 -5.87 -1.51 -0.38
C HIS A 186 -6.44 -0.14 -0.01
N HIS A 187 -7.73 0.12 -0.24
CA HIS A 187 -8.31 1.41 0.12
C HIS A 187 -8.25 1.65 1.64
N ALA A 188 -8.51 0.62 2.45
CA ALA A 188 -8.45 0.72 3.89
C ALA A 188 -7.05 1.08 4.40
N VAL A 189 -6.00 0.38 3.92
CA VAL A 189 -4.63 0.65 4.38
C VAL A 189 -4.14 2.02 3.93
N PHE A 190 -4.46 2.47 2.71
CA PHE A 190 -4.12 3.81 2.24
C PHE A 190 -4.89 4.92 2.98
N LEU A 191 -6.18 4.69 3.26
CA LEU A 191 -6.99 5.62 4.04
C LEU A 191 -6.45 5.75 5.47
N ILE A 192 -6.06 4.65 6.11
CA ILE A 192 -5.48 4.68 7.45
C ILE A 192 -4.09 5.32 7.43
N ALA A 193 -3.25 4.96 6.45
CA ALA A 193 -1.87 5.45 6.35
C ALA A 193 -1.79 6.95 6.07
N TYR A 194 -2.71 7.50 5.27
CA TYR A 194 -2.61 8.87 4.79
C TYR A 194 -3.84 9.75 4.97
N GLY A 195 -5.02 9.19 5.25
CA GLY A 195 -6.27 9.96 5.32
C GLY A 195 -6.80 10.20 6.72
N LEU A 196 -6.71 9.21 7.61
CA LEU A 196 -7.19 9.29 9.01
C LEU A 196 -6.09 9.73 10.00
N THR A 197 -4.97 10.23 9.46
CA THR A 197 -3.66 10.47 10.10
C THR A 197 -3.66 10.85 11.59
N LEU A 198 -2.96 10.03 12.38
CA LEU A 198 -2.29 10.44 13.63
C LEU A 198 -0.77 10.65 13.43
N ASP A 199 -0.13 9.96 12.46
CA ASP A 199 1.30 10.08 12.09
C ASP A 199 1.58 9.43 10.71
N VAL A 200 2.24 10.15 9.80
CA VAL A 200 2.58 9.65 8.45
C VAL A 200 3.61 8.53 8.51
N SER A 201 4.51 8.56 9.50
CA SER A 201 5.57 7.57 9.67
C SER A 201 4.96 6.18 9.94
N ALA A 202 4.01 6.11 10.86
CA ALA A 202 3.24 4.90 11.14
C ALA A 202 2.48 4.39 9.91
N GLY A 203 1.93 5.29 9.09
CA GLY A 203 1.28 4.93 7.83
C GLY A 203 2.22 4.28 6.82
N VAL A 204 3.41 4.84 6.62
CA VAL A 204 4.46 4.26 5.75
C VAL A 204 4.90 2.89 6.27
N VAL A 205 5.05 2.76 7.58
CA VAL A 205 5.40 1.48 8.23
C VAL A 205 4.31 0.43 8.04
N ALA A 206 3.04 0.80 8.19
CA ALA A 206 1.91 -0.09 7.94
C ALA A 206 1.88 -0.59 6.48
N LEU A 207 2.10 0.31 5.50
CA LEU A 207 2.19 -0.07 4.08
C LEU A 207 3.38 -0.98 3.78
N GLY A 208 4.53 -0.71 4.42
CA GLY A 208 5.71 -1.56 4.36
C GLY A 208 5.40 -2.99 4.84
N ALA A 209 4.78 -3.10 6.00
CA ALA A 209 4.39 -4.38 6.58
C ALA A 209 3.34 -5.11 5.73
N TRP A 210 2.34 -4.38 5.23
CA TRP A 210 1.30 -4.92 4.34
C TRP A 210 1.90 -5.58 3.09
N ARG A 211 2.85 -4.90 2.43
CA ARG A 211 3.52 -5.41 1.24
C ARG A 211 4.41 -6.61 1.54
N LEU A 212 5.17 -6.57 2.64
CA LEU A 212 6.04 -7.68 3.04
C LEU A 212 5.24 -8.93 3.41
N ALA A 213 4.11 -8.76 4.12
CA ALA A 213 3.24 -9.87 4.48
C ALA A 213 2.54 -10.50 3.26
N HIS A 214 2.28 -9.74 2.19
CA HIS A 214 1.84 -10.30 0.91
C HIS A 214 2.95 -11.02 0.14
N ALA A 215 4.19 -10.53 0.21
CA ALA A 215 5.32 -11.15 -0.48
C ALA A 215 5.66 -12.54 0.09
N ALA A 216 5.44 -12.75 1.38
CA ALA A 216 5.59 -14.05 2.03
C ALA A 216 4.41 -14.34 2.96
N PRO A 217 3.33 -14.94 2.42
CA PRO A 217 2.17 -15.30 3.22
C PRO A 217 2.57 -16.25 4.34
N ILE A 218 2.19 -15.90 5.58
CA ILE A 218 2.37 -16.75 6.74
C ILE A 218 1.39 -17.94 6.59
N ARG A 219 1.85 -19.01 5.94
CA ARG A 219 1.03 -20.22 5.78
C ARG A 219 0.73 -20.79 7.16
N GLN A 220 -0.55 -21.09 7.42
CA GLN A 220 -0.90 -21.99 8.51
C GLN A 220 -0.27 -23.36 8.20
N ALA A 221 0.46 -23.92 9.17
CA ALA A 221 0.91 -25.29 9.09
C ALA A 221 -0.33 -26.18 8.89
N SER A 222 -0.38 -26.88 7.75
CA SER A 222 -1.42 -27.87 7.51
C SER A 222 -1.16 -29.05 8.42
N PHE A 223 -1.79 -29.06 9.59
CA PHE A 223 -1.75 -30.20 10.54
C PHE A 223 -2.40 -31.47 9.98
N THR A 224 -2.91 -31.44 8.74
CA THR A 224 -3.51 -32.60 8.05
C THR A 224 -2.57 -33.27 7.05
N ALA A 225 -1.27 -32.96 7.04
CA ALA A 225 -0.29 -33.79 6.35
C ALA A 225 -0.11 -35.10 7.14
N VAL A 226 -1.04 -36.05 6.92
CA VAL A 226 -0.86 -37.45 7.31
C VAL A 226 0.15 -38.05 6.31
N PRO A 227 1.22 -38.72 6.79
CA PRO A 227 2.28 -39.29 5.95
C PRO A 227 1.77 -40.37 4.99
#